data_AF-A0A7L4RJX6-F1
#
_entry.id   AF-A0A7L4RJX6-F1
#
_cell.length_a   1.000
_cell.length_b   1.000
_cell.length_c   1.000
_cell.angle_alpha   90.00
_cell.angle_beta   90.00
_cell.angle_gamma   90.00
#
_symmetry.space_group_name_H-M   'P 1'
#
loop_
_entity.id
_entity.type
_entity.pdbx_description
1 polymer ?
#
loop_
_entity_poly.entity_id
_entity_poly.type
_entity_poly.pdbx_seq_one_letter_code
_entity_poly.pdbx_strand_id
1 'polypeptide(L)'
;MLSNLLNAFKSEMKRPEEETKLEEETLKKAASAEDFIKTHSAKEFVEKWAEKKDRDGKRMYTKRGITDFVMLIHQVPGLDTDKKVLKTADGLLTKLKGMDGMQAFMAGWKAKSEGLMKGLASLLKKAA
;
A
#
# COMPACT_ATOMS: atom_id res chain seq x y z
N MET A 1 -0.40 -38.35 23.86
CA MET A 1 0.11 -36.96 23.97
C MET A 1 1.21 -36.60 22.96
N LEU A 2 1.68 -37.51 22.11
CA LEU A 2 2.65 -37.21 21.04
C LEU A 2 2.01 -36.58 19.77
N SER A 3 0.72 -36.79 19.52
CA SER A 3 0.02 -36.26 18.35
C SER A 3 -0.19 -34.74 18.38
N ASN A 4 -0.27 -34.13 19.57
CA ASN A 4 -0.39 -32.66 19.70
C ASN A 4 0.96 -31.95 19.47
N LEU A 5 2.08 -32.60 19.79
CA LEU A 5 3.42 -32.06 19.53
C LEU A 5 3.74 -32.07 18.03
N LEU A 6 3.36 -33.14 17.32
CA LEU A 6 3.51 -33.22 15.86
C LEU A 6 2.62 -32.23 15.11
N ASN A 7 1.41 -31.94 15.60
CA ASN A 7 0.54 -30.91 15.01
C ASN A 7 1.05 -29.47 15.25
N ALA A 8 1.70 -29.22 16.38
CA ALA A 8 2.37 -27.94 16.64
C ALA A 8 3.59 -27.76 15.71
N PHE A 9 4.43 -28.79 15.55
CA PHE A 9 5.60 -28.73 14.68
C PHE A 9 5.23 -28.62 13.18
N LYS A 10 4.14 -29.29 12.76
CA LYS A 10 3.62 -29.20 11.38
C LYS A 10 2.99 -27.83 11.07
N SER A 11 2.61 -27.06 12.09
CA SER A 11 2.12 -25.69 11.95
C SER A 11 3.26 -24.66 11.88
N GLU A 12 4.44 -24.98 12.42
CA GLU A 12 5.62 -24.10 12.35
C GLU A 12 6.41 -24.24 11.04
N MET A 13 6.37 -25.41 10.38
CA MET A 13 7.10 -25.65 9.11
C MET A 13 6.40 -25.10 7.85
N LYS A 14 5.27 -24.40 7.96
CA LYS A 14 4.60 -23.77 6.80
C LYS A 14 5.05 -22.33 6.49
N ARG A 15 5.87 -21.71 7.34
CA ARG A 15 6.19 -20.27 7.24
C ARG A 15 7.29 -19.82 6.26
N PRO A 16 8.31 -20.61 5.87
CA PRO A 16 9.36 -20.02 5.04
C PRO A 16 8.89 -19.74 3.61
N GLU A 17 8.03 -20.57 3.01
CA GLU A 17 7.60 -20.36 1.62
C GLU A 17 6.57 -19.24 1.42
N GLU A 18 5.66 -19.02 2.39
CA GLU A 18 4.70 -17.91 2.34
C GLU A 18 5.39 -16.56 2.59
N GLU A 19 6.32 -16.48 3.55
CA GLU A 19 7.10 -15.27 3.80
C GLU A 19 8.03 -14.94 2.62
N THR A 20 8.64 -15.95 1.99
CA THR A 20 9.49 -15.74 0.79
C THR A 20 8.66 -15.27 -0.41
N LYS A 21 7.45 -15.81 -0.61
CA LYS A 21 6.53 -15.35 -1.67
C LYS A 21 5.99 -13.95 -1.42
N LEU A 22 5.74 -13.60 -0.16
CA LEU A 22 5.35 -12.24 0.25
C LEU A 22 6.49 -11.24 -0.01
N GLU A 23 7.73 -11.60 0.30
CA GLU A 23 8.88 -10.78 -0.06
C GLU A 23 9.06 -10.67 -1.58
N GLU A 24 8.95 -11.77 -2.32
CA GLU A 24 9.04 -11.76 -3.79
C GLU A 24 7.93 -10.96 -4.48
N GLU A 25 6.68 -11.03 -4.01
CA GLU A 25 5.56 -10.20 -4.51
C GLU A 25 5.88 -8.72 -4.32
N THR A 26 6.50 -8.33 -3.21
CA THR A 26 6.81 -6.92 -2.94
C THR A 26 8.07 -6.41 -3.64
N LEU A 27 8.93 -7.31 -4.13
CA LEU A 27 10.17 -7.00 -4.86
C LEU A 27 9.92 -6.64 -6.32
N LYS A 28 8.80 -7.08 -6.89
CA LYS A 28 8.37 -6.68 -8.24
C LYS A 28 7.23 -5.68 -8.13
N LYS A 29 7.01 -4.93 -9.21
CA LYS A 29 5.80 -4.14 -9.36
C LYS A 29 4.74 -4.99 -10.04
N ALA A 30 3.52 -5.00 -9.53
CA ALA A 30 2.42 -5.63 -10.24
C ALA A 30 2.24 -4.99 -11.64
N ALA A 31 1.80 -5.80 -12.61
CA ALA A 31 1.65 -5.34 -13.98
C ALA A 31 0.57 -4.25 -14.14
N SER A 32 -0.43 -4.26 -13.26
CA SER A 32 -1.55 -3.32 -13.25
C SER A 32 -1.91 -2.90 -11.83
N ALA A 33 -2.61 -1.77 -11.68
CA ALA A 33 -3.09 -1.33 -10.37
C ALA A 33 -4.17 -2.28 -9.82
N GLU A 34 -4.94 -2.91 -10.71
CA GLU A 34 -5.97 -3.89 -10.39
C GLU A 34 -5.38 -5.19 -9.85
N ASP A 35 -4.22 -5.61 -10.36
CA ASP A 35 -3.51 -6.78 -9.84
C ASP A 35 -2.78 -6.44 -8.54
N PHE A 36 -2.22 -5.23 -8.45
CA PHE A 36 -1.60 -4.73 -7.23
C PHE A 36 -2.54 -4.79 -6.03
N ILE A 37 -3.77 -4.29 -6.14
CA ILE A 37 -4.73 -4.29 -5.01
C ILE A 37 -5.18 -5.70 -4.60
N LYS A 38 -4.96 -6.72 -5.44
CA LYS A 38 -5.28 -8.10 -5.12
C LYS A 38 -4.16 -8.80 -4.36
N THR A 39 -2.93 -8.27 -4.39
CA THR A 39 -1.78 -8.79 -3.63
C THR A 39 -2.10 -8.81 -2.15
N HIS A 40 -1.45 -9.72 -1.42
CA HIS A 40 -1.66 -9.83 0.02
C HIS A 40 -1.21 -8.55 0.75
N SER A 41 -0.03 -8.02 0.40
CA SER A 41 0.53 -6.83 1.02
C SER A 41 -0.34 -5.57 0.83
N ALA A 42 -0.96 -5.40 -0.34
CA ALA A 42 -1.87 -4.27 -0.57
C ALA A 42 -3.16 -4.40 0.26
N LYS A 43 -3.69 -5.62 0.41
CA LYS A 43 -4.87 -5.86 1.27
C LYS A 43 -4.55 -5.57 2.73
N GLU A 44 -3.48 -6.13 3.27
CA GLU A 44 -3.05 -5.85 4.65
C GLU A 44 -2.83 -4.36 4.89
N PHE A 45 -2.23 -3.67 3.92
CA PHE A 45 -2.02 -2.22 4.00
C PHE A 45 -3.35 -1.45 4.09
N VAL A 46 -4.33 -1.79 3.25
CA VAL A 46 -5.66 -1.15 3.25
C VAL A 46 -6.36 -1.38 4.57
N GLU A 47 -6.31 -2.61 5.11
CA GLU A 47 -6.96 -2.94 6.37
C GLU A 47 -6.33 -2.19 7.54
N LYS A 48 -5.00 -2.22 7.65
CA LYS A 48 -4.24 -1.49 8.66
C LYS A 48 -4.59 0.01 8.70
N TRP A 49 -4.71 0.65 7.53
CA TRP A 49 -5.02 2.07 7.47
C TRP A 49 -6.50 2.38 7.71
N ALA A 50 -7.41 1.48 7.33
CA ALA A 50 -8.85 1.65 7.56
C ALA A 50 -9.24 1.52 9.04
N GLU A 51 -8.43 0.82 9.83
CA GLU A 51 -8.61 0.67 11.27
C GLU A 51 -8.14 1.89 12.07
N LYS A 52 -7.29 2.74 11.48
CA LYS A 52 -6.80 3.92 12.19
C LYS A 52 -7.92 4.92 12.46
N LYS A 53 -7.94 5.41 13.70
CA LYS A 53 -8.91 6.40 14.18
C LYS A 53 -8.26 7.75 14.44
N ASP A 54 -9.05 8.81 14.28
CA ASP A 54 -8.67 10.16 14.67
C ASP A 54 -8.79 10.36 16.19
N ARG A 55 -8.54 11.60 16.64
CA ARG A 55 -8.65 11.97 18.06
C ARG A 55 -10.07 11.85 18.60
N ASP A 56 -11.07 11.89 17.73
CA ASP A 56 -12.49 11.76 18.06
C ASP A 56 -12.98 10.30 17.98
N GLY A 57 -12.08 9.35 17.75
CA GLY A 57 -12.39 7.92 17.67
C GLY A 57 -13.08 7.50 16.36
N LYS A 58 -13.19 8.40 15.37
CA LYS A 58 -13.76 8.11 14.04
C LYS A 58 -12.68 7.56 13.14
N ARG A 59 -13.06 6.71 12.18
CA ARG A 59 -12.10 6.19 11.19
C ARG A 59 -11.52 7.34 10.37
N MET A 60 -10.20 7.44 10.33
CA MET A 60 -9.52 8.47 9.54
C MET A 60 -9.74 8.28 8.05
N TYR A 61 -9.85 7.01 7.63
CA TYR A 61 -9.98 6.64 6.23
C TYR A 61 -10.99 5.53 6.00
N THR A 62 -11.64 5.55 4.83
CA THR A 62 -12.47 4.43 4.34
C THR A 62 -11.60 3.43 3.58
N LYS A 63 -11.95 2.13 3.64
CA LYS A 63 -11.26 1.08 2.85
C LYS A 63 -11.19 1.47 1.37
N ARG A 64 -12.34 1.86 0.79
CA ARG A 64 -12.44 2.33 -0.61
C ARG A 64 -11.50 3.49 -0.90
N GLY A 65 -11.47 4.50 -0.04
CA GLY A 65 -10.61 5.66 -0.22
C GLY A 65 -9.12 5.31 -0.20
N ILE A 66 -8.70 4.38 0.67
CA ILE A 66 -7.30 3.90 0.69
C ILE A 66 -7.00 3.08 -0.55
N THR A 67 -7.91 2.21 -1.00
CA THR A 67 -7.76 1.43 -2.24
C THR A 67 -7.56 2.34 -3.44
N ASP A 68 -8.44 3.32 -3.65
CA ASP A 68 -8.34 4.28 -4.75
C ASP A 68 -7.01 5.06 -4.68
N PHE A 69 -6.58 5.41 -3.46
CA PHE A 69 -5.34 6.14 -3.23
C PHE A 69 -4.09 5.31 -3.57
N VAL A 70 -4.02 4.04 -3.15
CA VAL A 70 -2.87 3.18 -3.47
C VAL A 70 -2.84 2.78 -4.95
N MET A 71 -3.99 2.62 -5.61
CA MET A 71 -4.07 2.45 -7.05
C MET A 71 -3.51 3.66 -7.80
N LEU A 72 -3.83 4.87 -7.33
CA LEU A 72 -3.31 6.10 -7.90
C LEU A 72 -1.78 6.20 -7.77
N ILE A 73 -1.23 5.85 -6.60
CA ILE A 73 0.22 5.86 -6.37
C ILE A 73 0.91 4.78 -7.20
N HIS A 74 0.27 3.62 -7.40
CA HIS A 74 0.82 2.57 -8.25
C HIS A 74 1.09 3.06 -9.69
N GLN A 75 0.29 4.01 -10.19
CA GLN A 75 0.46 4.61 -11.51
C GLN A 75 1.65 5.58 -11.60
N VAL A 76 2.29 5.94 -10.49
CA VAL A 76 3.42 6.87 -10.47
C VAL A 76 4.66 6.25 -11.13
N PRO A 77 5.25 6.88 -12.16
CA PRO A 77 6.53 6.47 -12.73
C PRO A 77 7.66 6.59 -11.71
N GLY A 78 8.56 5.61 -11.65
CA GLY A 78 9.71 5.58 -10.72
C GLY A 78 9.46 4.89 -9.38
N LEU A 79 8.24 4.39 -9.15
CA LEU A 79 7.97 3.41 -8.09
C LEU A 79 8.03 2.02 -8.71
N ASP A 80 9.23 1.44 -8.71
CA ASP A 80 9.55 0.21 -9.47
C ASP A 80 9.19 -1.09 -8.73
N THR A 81 8.73 -0.98 -7.47
CA THR A 81 8.32 -2.13 -6.67
C THR A 81 7.07 -1.80 -5.86
N ASP A 82 6.26 -2.82 -5.60
CA ASP A 82 5.05 -2.70 -4.78
C ASP A 82 5.38 -2.22 -3.35
N LYS A 83 6.55 -2.62 -2.82
CA LYS A 83 7.08 -2.08 -1.56
C LYS A 83 7.27 -0.56 -1.59
N LYS A 84 7.84 -0.01 -2.67
CA LYS A 84 8.02 1.45 -2.83
C LYS A 84 6.67 2.16 -2.93
N VAL A 85 5.69 1.55 -3.61
CA VAL A 85 4.31 2.06 -3.70
C VAL A 85 3.69 2.16 -2.31
N LEU A 86 3.69 1.06 -1.54
CA LEU A 86 3.11 1.04 -0.20
C LEU A 86 3.83 1.98 0.77
N LYS A 87 5.17 2.05 0.73
CA LYS A 87 5.94 2.99 1.56
C LYS A 87 5.62 4.45 1.24
N THR A 88 5.47 4.77 -0.04
CA THR A 88 5.09 6.12 -0.49
C THR A 88 3.67 6.45 -0.04
N ALA A 89 2.74 5.50 -0.17
CA ALA A 89 1.37 5.65 0.31
C ALA A 89 1.31 5.88 1.81
N ASP A 90 2.07 5.13 2.61
CA ASP A 90 2.14 5.28 4.06
C ASP A 90 2.59 6.69 4.47
N GLY A 91 3.66 7.18 3.84
CA GLY A 91 4.21 8.50 4.09
C GLY A 91 3.21 9.62 3.73
N LEU A 92 2.47 9.46 2.64
CA LEU A 92 1.47 10.45 2.24
C LEU A 92 0.23 10.39 3.14
N LEU A 93 -0.32 9.22 3.45
CA LEU A 93 -1.47 9.09 4.36
C LEU A 93 -1.15 9.64 5.76
N THR A 94 0.10 9.53 6.21
CA THR A 94 0.53 10.14 7.47
C THR A 94 0.52 11.67 7.42
N LYS A 95 0.88 12.26 6.26
CA LYS A 95 0.89 13.72 6.05
C LYS A 95 -0.50 14.30 5.83
N LEU A 96 -1.41 13.55 5.20
CA LEU A 96 -2.75 14.02 4.83
C LEU A 96 -3.70 14.13 6.02
N LYS A 97 -3.41 13.44 7.13
CA LYS A 97 -4.11 13.56 8.43
C LYS A 97 -5.65 13.44 8.36
N GLY A 98 -6.17 12.66 7.42
CA GLY A 98 -7.60 12.35 7.33
C GLY A 98 -8.18 12.36 5.93
N MET A 99 -9.47 12.03 5.85
CA MET A 99 -10.23 11.86 4.62
C MET A 99 -10.24 13.12 3.74
N ASP A 100 -10.39 14.30 4.33
CA ASP A 100 -10.47 15.57 3.60
C ASP A 100 -9.14 15.89 2.90
N GLY A 101 -8.02 15.69 3.60
CA GLY A 101 -6.69 15.85 3.01
C GLY A 101 -6.47 14.89 1.85
N MET A 102 -6.86 13.62 2.01
CA MET A 102 -6.77 12.61 0.96
C MET A 102 -7.64 12.94 -0.25
N GLN A 103 -8.88 13.38 -0.04
CA GLN A 103 -9.76 13.80 -1.13
C GLN A 103 -9.22 15.02 -1.86
N ALA A 104 -8.73 16.03 -1.15
CA ALA A 104 -8.10 17.21 -1.75
C ALA A 104 -6.86 16.84 -2.57
N PHE A 105 -6.03 15.92 -2.07
CA PHE A 105 -4.89 15.40 -2.80
C PHE A 105 -5.31 14.64 -4.07
N MET A 106 -6.27 13.72 -3.97
CA MET A 106 -6.77 12.97 -5.14
C MET A 106 -7.43 13.87 -6.17
N ALA A 107 -8.18 14.89 -5.73
CA ALA A 107 -8.77 15.89 -6.61
C ALA A 107 -7.70 16.72 -7.31
N GLY A 108 -6.69 17.20 -6.56
CA GLY A 108 -5.55 17.91 -7.12
C GLY A 108 -4.70 17.07 -8.08
N TRP A 109 -4.62 15.76 -7.84
CA TRP A 109 -3.96 14.81 -8.71
C TRP A 109 -4.74 14.58 -10.01
N LYS A 110 -6.06 14.32 -9.92
CA LYS A 110 -6.95 14.16 -11.08
C LYS A 110 -6.99 15.41 -11.94
N ALA A 111 -6.99 16.60 -11.32
CA ALA A 111 -7.03 17.88 -12.03
C ALA A 111 -5.71 18.25 -12.74
N LYS A 112 -4.58 17.58 -12.44
CA LYS A 112 -3.25 17.98 -12.93
C LYS A 112 -2.51 16.87 -13.68
N SER A 113 -3.25 15.92 -14.27
CA SER A 113 -2.75 14.67 -14.86
C SER A 113 -1.69 14.84 -15.96
N GLU A 114 -1.58 15.99 -16.65
CA GLU A 114 -0.53 16.18 -17.66
C GLU A 114 0.74 16.88 -17.14
N GLY A 115 0.61 17.84 -16.22
CA GLY A 115 1.73 18.69 -15.78
C GLY A 115 2.46 18.18 -14.54
N LEU A 116 1.74 17.58 -13.58
CA LEU A 116 2.29 17.27 -12.26
C LEU A 116 2.92 15.87 -12.19
N MET A 117 2.44 14.92 -12.99
CA MET A 117 3.09 13.60 -13.15
C MET A 117 4.53 13.74 -13.66
N LYS A 118 4.78 14.70 -14.58
CA LYS A 118 6.14 15.04 -15.02
C LYS A 118 6.99 15.66 -13.91
N GLY A 119 6.40 16.56 -13.11
CA GLY A 119 7.10 17.22 -11.98
C GLY A 119 7.45 16.26 -10.84
N LEU A 120 6.57 15.32 -10.50
CA LEU A 120 6.81 14.34 -9.45
C LEU A 120 7.81 13.27 -9.88
N ALA A 121 7.76 12.84 -11.16
CA ALA A 121 8.80 12.00 -11.74
C ALA A 121 10.17 12.70 -11.71
N SER A 122 10.23 14.01 -12.01
CA SER A 122 11.46 14.80 -11.92
C SER A 122 11.99 14.93 -10.49
N LEU A 123 11.12 15.11 -9.50
CA LEU A 123 11.49 15.17 -8.09
C LEU A 123 11.96 13.83 -7.53
N LEU A 124 11.31 12.72 -7.92
CA LEU A 124 11.71 11.38 -7.50
C LEU A 124 13.05 10.97 -8.15
N LYS A 125 13.31 11.39 -9.39
CA LYS A 125 14.60 11.16 -10.08
C LYS A 125 15.76 11.95 -9.47
N LYS A 126 15.48 13.00 -8.68
CA LYS A 126 16.48 13.77 -7.93
C LYS A 126 16.69 13.28 -6.49
N ALA A 127 15.82 12.41 -5.99
CA ALA A 127 15.87 11.87 -4.63
C ALA A 127 16.41 10.43 -4.56
N ALA A 128 16.73 9.83 -5.72
CA ALA A 128 17.50 8.60 -5.88
C ALA A 128 18.94 8.95 -6.26
#